data_AF-A0A1H4ARV3-F1
#
_entry.id   AF-A0A1H4ARV3-F1
#
_cell.length_a   1.000
_cell.length_b   1.000
_cell.length_c   1.000
_cell.angle_alpha   90.00
_cell.angle_beta   90.00
_cell.angle_gamma   90.00
#
_symmetry.space_group_name_H-M   'P 1'
#
loop_
_entity.id
_entity.type
_entity.pdbx_description
1 polymer ?
#
loop_
_entity_poly.entity_id
_entity_poly.type
_entity_poly.pdbx_seq_one_letter_code
_entity_poly.pdbx_strand_id
1 'polypeptide(L)'
;MKKYLFIILLALVSLSGLAKKHKQLVILHTNDTHSTILPVNPQLVDTMKAGRGGFLRRIAMLKEERSKHPDLLYFDSGDFFQGSAYFTMFKGDVEIGLMNMMGIDASTIGNHEFDFGLDIMAEKFKKATFPILCSNYDFTGTVMEGVCKPWIVIKRNGLKIGVFAVCPKLAGLVSDKNCVGVKYLNPAKVALETATMLKEQQKCDYVICISHLGWNSYQEEDDQYVISRSRNIDLVLGGHTHTYMTQLEYWKNMDGKPIPVDQNGKHAIFVGKMIVDFK
;
A
#
# COMPACT_ATOMS: atom_id res chain seq x y z
N MET A 1 -23.99 -79.85 -5.26
CA MET A 1 -23.10 -78.85 -4.62
C MET A 1 -22.90 -77.67 -5.57
N LYS A 2 -23.67 -76.59 -5.43
CA LYS A 2 -23.50 -75.35 -6.22
C LYS A 2 -22.88 -74.29 -5.30
N LYS A 3 -21.64 -73.89 -5.58
CA LYS A 3 -20.95 -72.81 -4.84
C LYS A 3 -21.26 -71.49 -5.54
N TYR A 4 -21.98 -70.60 -4.85
CA TYR A 4 -22.16 -69.21 -5.27
C TYR A 4 -20.91 -68.42 -4.82
N LEU A 5 -20.19 -67.84 -5.78
CA LEU A 5 -19.05 -66.98 -5.53
C LEU A 5 -19.57 -65.54 -5.41
N PHE A 6 -19.65 -65.02 -4.18
CA PHE A 6 -19.98 -63.62 -3.91
C PHE A 6 -18.69 -62.79 -4.13
N ILE A 7 -18.65 -62.02 -5.21
CA ILE A 7 -17.61 -61.01 -5.42
C ILE A 7 -18.07 -59.74 -4.70
N ILE A 8 -17.46 -59.46 -3.54
CA ILE A 8 -17.63 -58.19 -2.83
C ILE A 8 -16.73 -57.17 -3.52
N LEU A 9 -17.34 -56.28 -4.29
CA LEU A 9 -16.67 -55.11 -4.86
C LEU A 9 -16.49 -54.08 -3.74
N LEU A 10 -15.30 -54.02 -3.13
CA LEU A 10 -14.94 -52.98 -2.17
C LEU A 10 -14.79 -51.65 -2.94
N ALA A 11 -15.82 -50.81 -2.91
CA ALA A 11 -15.71 -49.43 -3.34
C ALA A 11 -14.83 -48.66 -2.34
N LEU A 12 -13.55 -48.51 -2.67
CA LEU A 12 -12.65 -47.56 -2.02
C LEU A 12 -13.15 -46.14 -2.33
N VAL A 13 -14.09 -45.65 -1.53
CA VAL A 13 -14.39 -44.22 -1.47
C VAL A 13 -13.20 -43.58 -0.77
N SER A 14 -12.25 -43.08 -1.55
CA SER A 14 -11.22 -42.19 -1.05
C SER A 14 -11.89 -40.90 -0.59
N LEU A 15 -12.24 -40.82 0.71
CA LEU A 15 -12.43 -39.54 1.38
C LEU A 15 -11.08 -38.84 1.42
N SER A 16 -10.71 -38.20 0.32
CA SER A 16 -9.76 -37.10 0.36
C SER A 16 -10.45 -35.98 1.11
N GLY A 17 -10.28 -35.94 2.43
CA GLY A 17 -10.59 -34.76 3.20
C GLY A 17 -9.82 -33.61 2.56
N LEU A 18 -10.52 -32.69 1.89
CA LEU A 18 -9.95 -31.39 1.54
C LEU A 18 -9.65 -30.72 2.88
N ALA A 19 -8.44 -30.92 3.40
CA ALA A 19 -7.89 -30.03 4.40
C ALA A 19 -7.95 -28.63 3.76
N LYS A 20 -8.83 -27.78 4.30
CA LYS A 20 -9.03 -26.42 3.81
C LYS A 20 -7.66 -25.74 3.93
N LYS A 21 -6.98 -25.56 2.80
CA LYS A 21 -5.61 -25.02 2.79
C LYS A 21 -5.69 -23.62 3.37
N HIS A 22 -5.13 -23.43 4.56
CA HIS A 22 -5.07 -22.13 5.22
C HIS A 22 -4.36 -21.15 4.29
N LYS A 23 -5.09 -20.15 3.79
CA LYS A 23 -4.52 -19.15 2.89
C LYS A 23 -4.00 -18.01 3.75
N GLN A 24 -2.71 -17.75 3.64
CA GLN A 24 -2.06 -16.65 4.32
C GLN A 24 -1.61 -15.61 3.29
N LEU A 25 -1.78 -14.34 3.63
CA LEU A 25 -1.27 -13.20 2.88
C LEU A 25 -0.28 -12.45 3.78
N VAL A 26 0.95 -12.29 3.31
CA VAL A 26 1.96 -11.46 3.98
C VAL A 26 2.00 -10.12 3.26
N ILE A 27 1.88 -9.04 4.03
CA ILE A 27 1.90 -7.67 3.52
C ILE A 27 3.05 -6.93 4.19
N LEU A 28 3.92 -6.35 3.38
CA LEU A 28 4.94 -5.41 3.82
C LEU A 28 4.48 -3.99 3.48
N HIS A 29 4.88 -3.03 4.30
CA HIS A 29 4.47 -1.62 4.14
C HIS A 29 5.58 -0.66 4.55
N THR A 30 5.81 0.36 3.71
CA THR A 30 6.58 1.57 4.05
C THR A 30 5.80 2.82 3.71
N ASN A 31 6.22 3.94 4.29
CA ASN A 31 5.67 5.26 4.04
C ASN A 31 6.79 6.29 4.27
N ASP A 32 6.66 7.47 3.65
CA ASP A 32 7.49 8.64 3.96
C ASP A 32 8.99 8.34 3.88
N THR A 33 9.40 7.65 2.82
CA THR A 33 10.79 7.21 2.68
C THR A 33 11.72 8.37 2.36
N HIS A 34 11.17 9.50 1.89
CA HIS A 34 11.82 10.79 1.74
C HIS A 34 13.22 10.71 1.15
N SER A 35 13.36 10.06 -0.01
CA SER A 35 14.65 9.95 -0.71
C SER A 35 15.78 9.43 0.21
N THR A 36 15.47 8.60 1.21
CA THR A 36 16.48 8.00 2.10
C THR A 36 17.19 6.88 1.34
N ILE A 37 18.06 7.28 0.41
CA ILE A 37 18.81 6.40 -0.48
C ILE A 37 19.83 5.60 0.32
N LEU A 38 20.60 6.31 1.15
CA LEU A 38 21.60 5.76 2.07
C LEU A 38 21.03 5.63 3.48
N PRO A 39 21.61 4.78 4.34
CA PRO A 39 21.23 4.73 5.75
C PRO A 39 21.36 6.10 6.41
N VAL A 40 20.47 6.39 7.36
CA VAL A 40 20.54 7.61 8.17
C VAL A 40 21.82 7.63 9.01
N ASN A 41 22.17 8.83 9.49
CA ASN A 41 23.43 9.07 10.20
C ASN A 41 23.68 8.01 11.32
N PRO A 42 24.82 7.28 11.30
CA PRO A 42 25.14 6.28 12.31
C PRO A 42 25.51 6.87 13.69
N GLN A 43 25.68 8.18 13.79
CA GLN A 43 25.92 8.91 15.04
C GLN A 43 24.65 9.55 15.61
N LEU A 44 23.45 9.17 15.16
CA LEU A 44 22.20 9.61 15.79
C LEU A 44 22.15 9.15 17.26
N VAL A 45 21.69 10.05 18.14
CA VAL A 45 21.46 9.74 19.57
C VAL A 45 20.44 8.62 19.75
N ASP A 46 19.42 8.59 18.89
CA ASP A 46 18.44 7.51 18.84
C ASP A 46 19.06 6.26 18.17
N THR A 47 19.60 5.37 18.99
CA THR A 47 20.31 4.15 18.56
C THR A 47 19.41 3.14 17.84
N MET A 48 18.09 3.23 18.00
CA MET A 48 17.14 2.43 17.21
C MET A 48 17.14 2.83 15.74
N LYS A 49 17.48 4.10 15.46
CA LYS A 49 17.49 4.69 14.11
C LYS A 49 18.89 4.81 13.52
N ALA A 50 19.91 5.00 14.35
CA ALA A 50 21.29 5.19 13.92
C ALA A 50 21.74 4.13 12.89
N GLY A 51 22.18 4.57 11.72
CA GLY A 51 22.68 3.69 10.67
C GLY A 51 21.62 2.79 10.04
N ARG A 52 20.33 3.14 10.13
CA ARG A 52 19.18 2.37 9.61
C ARG A 52 18.55 3.03 8.38
N GLY A 53 17.53 2.39 7.79
CA GLY A 53 16.98 2.81 6.50
C GLY A 53 17.91 2.48 5.32
N GLY A 54 17.78 3.24 4.25
CA GLY A 54 18.54 3.05 3.01
C GLY A 54 17.98 1.93 2.12
N PHE A 55 18.09 2.09 0.80
CA PHE A 55 17.53 1.14 -0.16
C PHE A 55 18.26 -0.20 -0.20
N LEU A 56 19.59 -0.22 -0.05
CA LEU A 56 20.37 -1.47 -0.11
C LEU A 56 19.89 -2.49 0.94
N ARG A 57 19.68 -2.03 2.18
CA ARG A 57 19.19 -2.88 3.27
C ARG A 57 17.77 -3.37 3.00
N ARG A 58 16.90 -2.50 2.48
CA ARG A 58 15.52 -2.87 2.14
C ARG A 58 15.45 -3.89 1.02
N ILE A 59 16.24 -3.73 -0.05
CA ILE A 59 16.34 -4.72 -1.12
C ILE A 59 16.81 -6.08 -0.57
N ALA A 60 17.82 -6.09 0.30
CA ALA A 60 18.30 -7.33 0.92
C ALA A 60 17.22 -7.98 1.80
N MET A 61 16.55 -7.20 2.66
CA MET A 61 15.43 -7.67 3.49
C MET A 61 14.29 -8.23 2.63
N LEU A 62 13.89 -7.53 1.57
CA LEU A 62 12.81 -8.01 0.68
C LEU A 62 13.16 -9.32 -0.01
N LYS A 63 14.42 -9.50 -0.43
CA LYS A 63 14.88 -10.77 -1.00
C LYS A 63 14.77 -11.90 0.02
N GLU A 64 15.18 -11.66 1.26
CA GLU A 64 15.04 -12.63 2.34
C GLU A 64 13.56 -12.96 2.62
N GLU A 65 12.71 -11.95 2.75
CA GLU A 65 11.29 -12.14 3.03
C GLU A 65 10.56 -12.85 1.89
N ARG A 66 10.88 -12.54 0.63
CA ARG A 66 10.32 -13.25 -0.54
C ARG A 66 10.79 -14.70 -0.64
N SER A 67 11.98 -15.04 -0.12
CA SER A 67 12.43 -16.43 -0.06
C SER A 67 11.57 -17.26 0.92
N LYS A 68 11.06 -16.64 1.98
CA LYS A 68 10.16 -17.26 2.97
C LYS A 68 8.70 -17.21 2.52
N HIS A 69 8.30 -16.13 1.87
CA HIS A 69 6.94 -15.82 1.47
C HIS A 69 6.90 -15.34 0.00
N PRO A 70 6.96 -16.25 -0.99
CA PRO A 70 7.05 -15.87 -2.42
C PRO A 70 5.87 -15.03 -2.93
N ASP A 71 4.72 -15.16 -2.26
CA ASP A 71 3.47 -14.45 -2.57
C ASP A 71 3.23 -13.21 -1.71
N LEU A 72 4.23 -12.75 -0.94
CA LEU A 72 4.09 -11.51 -0.17
C LEU A 72 3.81 -10.32 -1.10
N LEU A 73 3.02 -9.38 -0.60
CA LEU A 73 2.79 -8.09 -1.22
C LEU A 73 3.60 -7.03 -0.50
N TYR A 74 4.06 -6.02 -1.22
CA TYR A 74 4.76 -4.89 -0.64
C TYR A 74 4.24 -3.57 -1.20
N PHE A 75 3.79 -2.68 -0.32
CA PHE A 75 3.20 -1.40 -0.66
C PHE A 75 3.99 -0.23 -0.05
N ASP A 76 3.93 0.91 -0.73
CA ASP A 76 4.44 2.19 -0.21
C ASP A 76 3.34 3.25 -0.17
N SER A 77 3.23 3.96 0.95
CA SER A 77 2.16 4.93 1.15
C SER A 77 2.51 6.35 0.73
N GLY A 78 3.50 6.58 -0.14
CA GLY A 78 3.80 7.90 -0.70
C GLY A 78 4.85 8.68 0.09
N ASP A 79 5.17 9.88 -0.38
CA ASP A 79 6.34 10.67 0.03
C ASP A 79 7.64 9.86 -0.06
N PHE A 80 7.82 9.18 -1.20
CA PHE A 80 9.09 8.55 -1.55
C PHE A 80 10.06 9.56 -2.17
N PHE A 81 9.55 10.67 -2.71
CA PHE A 81 10.33 11.84 -3.09
C PHE A 81 10.66 12.77 -1.91
N GLN A 82 11.51 13.76 -2.20
CA GLN A 82 12.03 14.80 -1.29
C GLN A 82 12.80 14.31 -0.06
N GLY A 83 13.82 15.03 0.39
CA GLY A 83 14.45 14.80 1.71
C GLY A 83 15.95 14.50 1.68
N SER A 84 16.51 14.15 0.51
CA SER A 84 17.95 14.03 0.32
C SER A 84 18.42 14.75 -0.94
N ALA A 85 19.74 14.98 -1.04
CA ALA A 85 20.35 15.59 -2.23
C ALA A 85 20.11 14.78 -3.51
N TYR A 86 19.83 13.47 -3.40
CA TYR A 86 19.51 12.64 -4.57
C TYR A 86 18.24 13.14 -5.27
N PHE A 87 17.19 13.47 -4.53
CA PHE A 87 15.98 14.02 -5.14
C PHE A 87 16.25 15.38 -5.80
N THR A 88 17.02 16.26 -5.16
CA THR A 88 17.36 17.57 -5.75
C THR A 88 18.15 17.43 -7.06
N MET A 89 19.09 16.49 -7.11
CA MET A 89 19.99 16.30 -8.27
C MET A 89 19.34 15.49 -9.40
N PHE A 90 18.57 14.45 -9.06
CA PHE A 90 18.06 13.45 -10.02
C PHE A 90 16.54 13.49 -10.19
N LYS A 91 15.84 14.36 -9.44
CA LYS A 91 14.41 14.68 -9.59
C LYS A 91 13.49 13.45 -9.56
N GLY A 92 13.84 12.41 -8.81
CA GLY A 92 13.02 11.19 -8.69
C GLY A 92 13.51 9.98 -9.48
N ASP A 93 14.49 10.11 -10.39
CA ASP A 93 14.97 8.95 -11.18
C ASP A 93 15.61 7.87 -10.30
N VAL A 94 16.29 8.26 -9.22
CA VAL A 94 16.94 7.32 -8.29
C VAL A 94 15.89 6.56 -7.49
N GLU A 95 14.91 7.26 -6.97
CA GLU A 95 13.81 6.73 -6.15
C GLU A 95 12.96 5.74 -6.96
N ILE A 96 12.47 6.14 -8.14
CA ILE A 96 11.69 5.26 -9.02
C ILE A 96 12.52 4.06 -9.46
N GLY A 97 13.78 4.26 -9.87
CA GLY A 97 14.66 3.17 -10.29
C GLY A 97 14.87 2.12 -9.19
N LEU A 98 15.10 2.56 -7.95
CA LEU A 98 15.29 1.65 -6.84
C LEU A 98 13.97 0.97 -6.39
N MET A 99 12.84 1.67 -6.42
CA MET A 99 11.52 1.07 -6.17
C MET A 99 11.15 0.03 -7.23
N ASN A 100 11.51 0.27 -8.50
CA ASN A 100 11.38 -0.73 -9.56
C ASN A 100 12.21 -2.00 -9.25
N MET A 101 13.46 -1.84 -8.81
CA MET A 101 14.32 -2.97 -8.40
C MET A 101 13.78 -3.72 -7.17
N MET A 102 13.09 -3.02 -6.28
CA MET A 102 12.40 -3.62 -5.13
C MET A 102 11.16 -4.41 -5.57
N GLY A 103 10.61 -4.15 -6.76
CA GLY A 103 9.45 -4.85 -7.29
C GLY A 103 8.22 -4.71 -6.39
N ILE A 104 7.90 -3.49 -5.95
CA ILE A 104 6.74 -3.24 -5.09
C ILE A 104 5.44 -3.47 -5.87
N ASP A 105 4.35 -3.77 -5.18
CA ASP A 105 3.06 -4.11 -5.79
C ASP A 105 2.22 -2.88 -6.13
N ALA A 106 2.30 -1.82 -5.32
CA ALA A 106 1.74 -0.50 -5.62
C ALA A 106 2.33 0.57 -4.69
N SER A 107 2.22 1.83 -5.12
CA SER A 107 2.44 3.00 -4.27
C SER A 107 1.28 3.98 -4.39
N THR A 108 1.19 4.97 -3.51
CA THR A 108 0.32 6.15 -3.68
C THR A 108 1.15 7.44 -3.79
N ILE A 109 0.45 8.57 -3.86
CA ILE A 109 0.96 9.94 -3.93
C ILE A 109 0.83 10.60 -2.55
N GLY A 110 1.95 11.11 -2.04
CA GLY A 110 2.00 12.09 -0.97
C GLY A 110 2.21 13.51 -1.49
N ASN A 111 2.32 14.48 -0.59
CA ASN A 111 2.47 15.88 -1.01
C ASN A 111 3.81 16.16 -1.67
N HIS A 112 4.88 15.44 -1.31
CA HIS A 112 6.21 15.68 -1.86
C HIS A 112 6.41 15.18 -3.28
N GLU A 113 5.50 14.34 -3.78
CA GLU A 113 5.52 13.96 -5.19
C GLU A 113 5.29 15.17 -6.13
N PHE A 114 4.70 16.26 -5.63
CA PHE A 114 4.46 17.50 -6.37
C PHE A 114 5.61 18.52 -6.29
N ASP A 115 6.69 18.27 -5.54
CA ASP A 115 7.71 19.29 -5.23
C ASP A 115 8.36 19.91 -6.47
N PHE A 116 8.50 19.15 -7.56
CA PHE A 116 9.01 19.63 -8.86
C PHE A 116 7.92 19.84 -9.92
N GLY A 117 6.65 19.83 -9.53
CA GLY A 117 5.49 20.05 -10.40
C GLY A 117 5.09 18.83 -11.24
N LEU A 118 3.94 18.96 -11.89
CA LEU A 118 3.27 17.85 -12.60
C LEU A 118 4.08 17.28 -13.77
N ASP A 119 4.88 18.11 -14.46
CA ASP A 119 5.67 17.64 -15.62
C ASP A 119 6.72 16.59 -15.20
N ILE A 120 7.49 16.91 -14.15
CA ILE A 120 8.48 16.00 -13.60
C ILE A 120 7.80 14.79 -12.97
N MET A 121 6.73 15.01 -12.21
CA MET A 121 5.94 13.93 -11.62
C MET A 121 5.46 12.93 -12.69
N ALA A 122 4.86 13.42 -13.78
CA ALA A 122 4.38 12.59 -14.88
C ALA A 122 5.53 11.87 -15.61
N GLU A 123 6.65 12.56 -15.84
CA GLU A 123 7.85 11.95 -16.43
C GLU A 123 8.35 10.78 -15.58
N LYS A 124 8.44 10.96 -14.25
CA LYS A 124 8.97 9.93 -13.35
C LYS A 124 7.99 8.78 -13.16
N PHE A 125 6.70 9.06 -13.01
CA PHE A 125 5.69 8.03 -12.79
C PHE A 125 5.56 7.11 -14.01
N LYS A 126 5.73 7.64 -15.23
CA LYS A 126 5.77 6.82 -16.46
C LYS A 126 6.97 5.84 -16.51
N LYS A 127 8.02 6.05 -15.70
CA LYS A 127 9.16 5.13 -15.58
C LYS A 127 8.94 4.06 -14.50
N ALA A 128 7.88 4.15 -13.70
CA ALA A 128 7.58 3.14 -12.69
C ALA A 128 7.11 1.83 -13.35
N THR A 129 7.66 0.71 -12.89
CA THR A 129 7.24 -0.65 -13.31
C THR A 129 6.15 -1.22 -12.40
N PHE A 130 5.65 -0.43 -11.47
CA PHE A 130 4.58 -0.71 -10.54
C PHE A 130 3.49 0.36 -10.68
N PRO A 131 2.22 0.05 -10.39
CA PRO A 131 1.15 1.04 -10.44
C PRO A 131 1.28 2.04 -9.29
N ILE A 132 1.18 3.33 -9.63
CA ILE A 132 0.94 4.39 -8.66
C ILE A 132 -0.57 4.67 -8.63
N LEU A 133 -1.14 4.60 -7.44
CA LEU A 133 -2.58 4.68 -7.22
C LEU A 133 -2.97 6.06 -6.71
N CYS A 134 -4.11 6.56 -7.17
CA CYS A 134 -4.73 7.77 -6.66
C CYS A 134 -6.20 7.78 -7.06
N SER A 135 -7.10 7.63 -6.09
CA SER A 135 -8.55 7.60 -6.34
C SER A 135 -9.20 8.98 -6.21
N ASN A 136 -8.63 9.90 -5.44
CA ASN A 136 -9.29 11.16 -5.03
C ASN A 136 -8.70 12.43 -5.64
N TYR A 137 -7.81 12.34 -6.63
CA TYR A 137 -7.46 13.47 -7.48
C TYR A 137 -8.02 13.26 -8.88
N ASP A 138 -8.70 14.27 -9.41
CA ASP A 138 -9.05 14.37 -10.82
C ASP A 138 -7.96 15.15 -11.56
N PHE A 139 -7.26 14.44 -12.44
CA PHE A 139 -6.15 14.93 -13.26
C PHE A 139 -6.58 15.31 -14.69
N THR A 140 -7.88 15.29 -15.01
CA THR A 140 -8.39 15.59 -16.36
C THR A 140 -7.91 16.94 -16.86
N GLY A 141 -7.31 16.96 -18.05
CA GLY A 141 -6.74 18.17 -18.66
C GLY A 141 -5.32 18.51 -18.19
N THR A 142 -4.67 17.67 -17.40
CA THR A 142 -3.28 17.83 -16.95
C THR A 142 -2.36 16.78 -17.59
N VAL A 143 -1.04 16.98 -17.50
CA VAL A 143 -0.04 16.00 -17.95
C VAL A 143 -0.04 14.68 -17.17
N MET A 144 -0.75 14.64 -16.04
CA MET A 144 -0.95 13.47 -15.19
C MET A 144 -2.20 12.65 -15.57
N GLU A 145 -3.01 13.10 -16.53
CA GLU A 145 -4.20 12.38 -16.98
C GLU A 145 -3.83 10.96 -17.45
N GLY A 146 -4.47 9.95 -16.85
CA GLY A 146 -4.24 8.54 -17.16
C GLY A 146 -2.91 7.94 -16.68
N VAL A 147 -2.05 8.72 -16.00
CA VAL A 147 -0.76 8.24 -15.48
C VAL A 147 -0.96 7.37 -14.24
N CYS A 148 -1.82 7.80 -13.32
CA CYS A 148 -2.18 7.07 -12.11
C CYS A 148 -3.42 6.20 -12.34
N LYS A 149 -3.53 5.09 -11.61
CA LYS A 149 -4.74 4.27 -11.59
C LYS A 149 -5.55 4.59 -10.33
N PRO A 150 -6.89 4.63 -10.39
CA PRO A 150 -7.68 4.83 -9.17
C PRO A 150 -7.60 3.62 -8.24
N TRP A 151 -7.49 2.42 -8.79
CA TRP A 151 -7.41 1.16 -8.05
C TRP A 151 -6.85 0.05 -8.94
N ILE A 152 -6.50 -1.06 -8.32
CA ILE A 152 -6.11 -2.30 -8.99
C ILE A 152 -6.72 -3.50 -8.28
N VAL A 153 -6.67 -4.65 -8.95
CA VAL A 153 -6.97 -5.95 -8.36
C VAL A 153 -5.77 -6.85 -8.54
N ILE A 154 -5.23 -7.35 -7.44
CA ILE A 154 -4.12 -8.29 -7.41
C ILE A 154 -4.67 -9.68 -7.13
N LYS A 155 -4.24 -10.68 -7.91
CA LYS A 155 -4.52 -12.09 -7.63
C LYS A 155 -3.28 -12.72 -7.00
N ARG A 156 -3.38 -13.21 -5.77
CA ARG A 156 -2.24 -13.82 -5.05
C ARG A 156 -2.70 -14.94 -4.14
N ASN A 157 -2.00 -16.07 -4.13
CA ASN A 157 -2.37 -17.25 -3.35
C ASN A 157 -3.86 -17.67 -3.50
N GLY A 158 -4.43 -17.48 -4.70
CA GLY A 158 -5.85 -17.73 -4.98
C GLY A 158 -6.84 -16.81 -4.25
N LEU A 159 -6.41 -15.63 -3.83
CA LEU A 159 -7.23 -14.53 -3.30
C LEU A 159 -7.30 -13.39 -4.33
N LYS A 160 -8.41 -12.66 -4.36
CA LYS A 160 -8.60 -11.43 -5.15
C LYS A 160 -8.53 -10.23 -4.20
N ILE A 161 -7.46 -9.44 -4.30
CA ILE A 161 -7.15 -8.35 -3.38
C ILE A 161 -7.37 -7.04 -4.10
N GLY A 162 -8.36 -6.26 -3.66
CA GLY A 162 -8.61 -4.92 -4.17
C GLY A 162 -7.70 -3.92 -3.47
N VAL A 163 -7.04 -3.06 -4.23
CA VAL A 163 -6.16 -2.02 -3.68
C VAL A 163 -6.53 -0.69 -4.33
N PHE A 164 -6.77 0.33 -3.51
CA PHE A 164 -7.02 1.70 -3.96
C PHE A 164 -6.26 2.67 -3.06
N ALA A 165 -6.26 3.96 -3.39
CA ALA A 165 -5.49 4.91 -2.61
C ALA A 165 -6.10 6.30 -2.49
N VAL A 166 -5.90 6.94 -1.33
CA VAL A 166 -6.35 8.30 -1.03
C VAL A 166 -5.17 9.18 -0.61
N CYS A 167 -5.15 10.40 -1.13
CA CYS A 167 -4.01 11.33 -1.09
C CYS A 167 -4.45 12.65 -0.42
N PRO A 168 -3.54 13.42 0.21
CA PRO A 168 -3.90 14.54 1.08
C PRO A 168 -4.45 15.74 0.30
N LYS A 169 -5.14 16.64 0.98
CA LYS A 169 -5.52 17.93 0.39
C LYS A 169 -4.27 18.78 0.13
N LEU A 170 -4.08 19.23 -1.11
CA LEU A 170 -2.85 19.91 -1.53
C LEU A 170 -2.71 21.33 -0.97
N ALA A 171 -3.84 22.03 -0.76
CA ALA A 171 -3.85 23.40 -0.27
C ALA A 171 -3.18 23.49 1.12
N GLY A 172 -2.11 24.28 1.21
CA GLY A 172 -1.31 24.43 2.42
C GLY A 172 -0.15 23.43 2.58
N LEU A 173 -0.09 22.38 1.74
CA LEU A 173 1.01 21.41 1.71
C LEU A 173 1.91 21.57 0.48
N VAL A 174 1.32 21.94 -0.65
CA VAL A 174 1.98 22.05 -1.95
C VAL A 174 1.82 23.47 -2.48
N SER A 175 2.85 23.98 -3.18
CA SER A 175 2.76 25.27 -3.87
C SER A 175 1.71 25.19 -4.99
N ASP A 176 0.76 26.13 -5.04
CA ASP A 176 -0.33 26.14 -6.03
C ASP A 176 0.15 25.97 -7.48
N LYS A 177 1.31 26.55 -7.81
CA LYS A 177 1.91 26.46 -9.16
C LYS A 177 2.30 25.02 -9.56
N ASN A 178 2.53 24.15 -8.58
CA ASN A 178 2.99 22.78 -8.80
C ASN A 178 1.84 21.79 -9.01
N CYS A 179 0.60 22.19 -8.72
CA CYS A 179 -0.58 21.33 -8.82
C CYS A 179 -1.74 21.99 -9.61
N VAL A 180 -1.42 22.93 -10.50
CA VAL A 180 -2.42 23.62 -11.34
C VAL A 180 -3.25 22.60 -12.12
N GLY A 181 -4.58 22.75 -12.05
CA GLY A 181 -5.53 21.90 -12.77
C GLY A 181 -5.90 20.60 -12.04
N VAL A 182 -5.17 20.22 -10.99
CA VAL A 182 -5.51 19.05 -10.17
C VAL A 182 -6.71 19.39 -9.29
N LYS A 183 -7.77 18.58 -9.37
CA LYS A 183 -8.95 18.75 -8.52
C LYS A 183 -8.94 17.72 -7.41
N TYR A 184 -9.09 18.21 -6.19
CA TYR A 184 -9.22 17.37 -5.00
C TYR A 184 -10.67 16.94 -4.79
N LEU A 185 -10.89 15.64 -4.67
CA LEU A 185 -12.20 15.03 -4.37
C LEU A 185 -12.23 14.61 -2.90
N ASN A 186 -13.41 14.66 -2.27
CA ASN A 186 -13.57 14.25 -0.88
C ASN A 186 -13.14 12.77 -0.71
N PRO A 187 -12.12 12.48 0.13
CA PRO A 187 -11.51 11.17 0.20
C PRO A 187 -12.43 10.13 0.84
N ALA A 188 -13.30 10.53 1.78
CA ALA A 188 -14.25 9.61 2.42
C ALA A 188 -15.29 9.10 1.42
N LYS A 189 -15.86 9.98 0.59
CA LYS A 189 -16.80 9.60 -0.47
C LYS A 189 -16.15 8.65 -1.47
N VAL A 190 -14.97 9.01 -1.97
CA VAL A 190 -14.22 8.20 -2.93
C VAL A 190 -13.85 6.84 -2.35
N ALA A 191 -13.42 6.78 -1.09
CA ALA A 191 -13.08 5.54 -0.42
C ALA A 191 -14.29 4.61 -0.28
N LEU A 192 -15.44 5.14 0.15
CA LEU A 192 -16.67 4.36 0.26
C LEU A 192 -17.10 3.79 -1.11
N GLU A 193 -17.11 4.60 -2.14
CA GLU A 193 -17.51 4.19 -3.50
C GLU A 193 -16.54 3.13 -4.07
N THR A 194 -15.23 3.38 -3.96
CA THR A 194 -14.19 2.50 -4.50
C THR A 194 -14.13 1.16 -3.74
N ALA A 195 -14.16 1.19 -2.41
CA ALA A 195 -14.16 -0.04 -1.61
C ALA A 195 -15.41 -0.88 -1.84
N THR A 196 -16.58 -0.24 -1.99
CA THR A 196 -17.84 -0.93 -2.31
C THR A 196 -17.77 -1.58 -3.69
N MET A 197 -17.29 -0.86 -4.71
CA MET A 197 -17.10 -1.43 -6.05
C MET A 197 -16.11 -2.61 -6.03
N LEU A 198 -14.97 -2.49 -5.34
CA LEU A 198 -14.00 -3.58 -5.20
C LEU A 198 -14.60 -4.80 -4.51
N LYS A 199 -15.39 -4.61 -3.45
CA LYS A 199 -16.01 -5.71 -2.71
C LYS A 199 -17.15 -6.36 -3.47
N GLU A 200 -18.10 -5.56 -3.95
CA GLU A 200 -19.39 -6.05 -4.44
C GLU A 200 -19.38 -6.35 -5.93
N GLN A 201 -18.65 -5.59 -6.74
CA GLN A 201 -18.62 -5.76 -8.19
C GLN A 201 -17.39 -6.59 -8.61
N GLN A 202 -16.21 -6.22 -8.11
CA GLN A 202 -14.99 -6.99 -8.39
C GLN A 202 -14.91 -8.26 -7.55
N LYS A 203 -15.77 -8.46 -6.55
CA LYS A 203 -15.76 -9.67 -5.70
C LYS A 203 -14.38 -9.90 -5.06
N CYS A 204 -13.74 -8.83 -4.60
CA CYS A 204 -12.48 -8.94 -3.88
C CYS A 204 -12.70 -9.58 -2.48
N ASP A 205 -11.83 -10.52 -2.13
CA ASP A 205 -11.83 -11.18 -0.83
C ASP A 205 -11.37 -10.22 0.27
N TYR A 206 -10.42 -9.34 -0.06
CA TYR A 206 -9.80 -8.37 0.85
C TYR A 206 -9.62 -7.02 0.15
N VAL A 207 -9.87 -5.92 0.85
CA VAL A 207 -9.70 -4.56 0.30
C VAL A 207 -8.73 -3.75 1.15
N ILE A 208 -7.66 -3.27 0.50
CA ILE A 208 -6.60 -2.45 1.11
C ILE A 208 -6.75 -1.01 0.61
N CYS A 209 -6.72 -0.06 1.54
CA CYS A 209 -6.59 1.37 1.26
C CYS A 209 -5.14 1.79 1.54
N ILE A 210 -4.41 2.25 0.52
CA ILE A 210 -3.12 2.93 0.71
C ILE A 210 -3.42 4.41 0.90
N SER A 211 -3.13 4.95 2.08
CA SER A 211 -3.50 6.32 2.46
C SER A 211 -2.27 7.17 2.73
N HIS A 212 -2.30 8.40 2.23
CA HIS A 212 -1.36 9.45 2.60
C HIS A 212 -2.08 10.64 3.28
N LEU A 213 -3.15 10.37 4.02
CA LEU A 213 -3.94 11.40 4.72
C LEU A 213 -3.43 11.70 6.14
N GLY A 214 -2.66 10.78 6.72
CA GLY A 214 -2.13 10.90 8.06
C GLY A 214 -3.03 10.29 9.14
N TRP A 215 -2.40 9.98 10.27
CA TRP A 215 -3.04 9.45 11.46
C TRP A 215 -3.01 10.47 12.61
N ASN A 216 -4.15 10.75 13.24
CA ASN A 216 -4.32 11.80 14.25
C ASN A 216 -3.73 13.16 13.81
N SER A 217 -3.92 13.53 12.53
CA SER A 217 -3.21 14.68 11.95
C SER A 217 -3.81 16.04 12.34
N TYR A 218 -4.87 16.05 13.16
CA TYR A 218 -5.73 17.20 13.45
C TYR A 218 -6.32 17.87 12.19
N GLN A 219 -6.12 17.28 11.01
CA GLN A 219 -6.72 17.72 9.76
C GLN A 219 -8.14 17.18 9.67
N GLU A 220 -8.98 17.86 8.90
CA GLU A 220 -10.40 17.49 8.79
C GLU A 220 -10.63 16.16 8.07
N GLU A 221 -9.68 15.70 7.25
CA GLU A 221 -9.85 14.55 6.35
C GLU A 221 -8.71 13.52 6.47
N ASP A 222 -8.35 13.16 7.69
CA ASP A 222 -7.33 12.16 8.01
C ASP A 222 -7.84 10.70 7.86
N ASP A 223 -7.00 9.71 8.19
CA ASP A 223 -7.36 8.30 8.11
C ASP A 223 -8.58 7.94 8.96
N GLN A 224 -8.72 8.53 10.16
CA GLN A 224 -9.85 8.27 11.06
C GLN A 224 -11.15 8.85 10.49
N TYR A 225 -11.07 10.04 9.88
CA TYR A 225 -12.18 10.64 9.16
C TYR A 225 -12.68 9.75 8.02
N VAL A 226 -11.77 9.22 7.20
CA VAL A 226 -12.12 8.34 6.07
C VAL A 226 -12.67 7.01 6.55
N ILE A 227 -12.00 6.36 7.51
CA ILE A 227 -12.43 5.05 8.02
C ILE A 227 -13.86 5.15 8.57
N SER A 228 -14.15 6.15 9.40
CA SER A 228 -15.47 6.33 10.03
C SER A 228 -16.62 6.59 9.04
N ARG A 229 -16.31 6.95 7.80
CA ARG A 229 -17.27 7.23 6.73
C ARG A 229 -17.22 6.20 5.59
N SER A 230 -16.50 5.11 5.79
CA SER A 230 -16.33 4.05 4.81
C SER A 230 -17.01 2.74 5.23
N ARG A 231 -17.10 1.82 4.27
CA ARG A 231 -17.43 0.41 4.45
C ARG A 231 -16.47 -0.41 3.60
N ASN A 232 -16.45 -1.73 3.79
CA ASN A 232 -15.76 -2.68 2.93
C ASN A 232 -14.23 -2.60 2.88
N ILE A 233 -13.58 -1.63 3.55
CA ILE A 233 -12.13 -1.62 3.77
C ILE A 233 -11.79 -2.68 4.83
N ASP A 234 -10.72 -3.43 4.61
CA ASP A 234 -10.21 -4.45 5.53
C ASP A 234 -8.87 -4.07 6.18
N LEU A 235 -8.08 -3.19 5.55
CA LEU A 235 -6.80 -2.68 6.05
C LEU A 235 -6.52 -1.29 5.47
N VAL A 236 -6.00 -0.39 6.31
CA VAL A 236 -5.41 0.89 5.87
C VAL A 236 -3.90 0.86 6.09
N LEU A 237 -3.15 1.23 5.07
CA LEU A 237 -1.70 1.44 5.12
C LEU A 237 -1.48 2.95 5.03
N GLY A 238 -1.10 3.59 6.13
CA GLY A 238 -1.02 5.05 6.27
C GLY A 238 0.35 5.66 5.96
N GLY A 239 0.41 6.99 5.91
CA GLY A 239 1.61 7.81 5.66
C GLY A 239 1.47 9.22 6.21
N HIS A 240 2.23 10.20 5.70
CA HIS A 240 2.13 11.65 5.95
C HIS A 240 2.58 12.11 7.34
N THR A 241 1.98 11.60 8.42
CA THR A 241 2.22 12.08 9.79
C THR A 241 3.50 11.56 10.44
N HIS A 242 4.25 10.71 9.74
CA HIS A 242 5.45 10.02 10.26
C HIS A 242 5.20 9.27 11.59
N THR A 243 3.95 8.86 11.82
CA THR A 243 3.56 8.10 13.01
C THR A 243 4.25 6.74 12.97
N TYR A 244 4.97 6.40 14.04
CA TYR A 244 5.54 5.06 14.21
C TYR A 244 4.63 4.25 15.13
N MET A 245 3.88 3.33 14.53
CA MET A 245 3.00 2.41 15.23
C MET A 245 3.77 1.15 15.59
N THR A 246 3.85 0.82 16.89
CA THR A 246 4.51 -0.42 17.36
C THR A 246 3.59 -1.64 17.28
N GLN A 247 2.29 -1.40 17.11
CA GLN A 247 1.21 -2.35 16.88
C GLN A 247 0.18 -1.69 15.96
N LEU A 248 -0.67 -2.48 15.30
CA LEU A 248 -1.76 -1.92 14.51
C LEU A 248 -2.66 -1.04 15.38
N GLU A 249 -2.97 0.15 14.88
CA GLU A 249 -4.01 0.99 15.42
C GLU A 249 -5.36 0.64 14.79
N TYR A 250 -6.46 1.08 15.40
CA TYR A 250 -7.80 0.74 14.92
C TYR A 250 -8.74 1.93 14.96
N TRP A 251 -9.59 2.04 13.95
CA TRP A 251 -10.73 2.94 13.97
C TRP A 251 -12.00 2.25 13.48
N LYS A 252 -13.16 2.66 14.00
CA LYS A 252 -14.43 2.05 13.63
C LYS A 252 -14.96 2.65 12.35
N ASN A 253 -15.40 1.80 11.43
CA ASN A 253 -16.11 2.21 10.22
C ASN A 253 -17.60 2.50 10.50
N MET A 254 -18.38 2.77 9.44
CA MET A 254 -19.81 3.08 9.55
C MET A 254 -20.66 1.96 10.18
N ASP A 255 -20.19 0.71 10.13
CA ASP A 255 -20.87 -0.46 10.69
C ASP A 255 -20.33 -0.82 12.09
N GLY A 256 -19.47 0.03 12.66
CA GLY A 256 -18.81 -0.21 13.94
C GLY A 256 -17.70 -1.27 13.90
N LYS A 257 -17.35 -1.81 12.72
CA LYS A 257 -16.24 -2.76 12.54
C LYS A 257 -14.92 -2.03 12.76
N PRO A 258 -14.03 -2.52 13.65
CA PRO A 258 -12.69 -1.96 13.79
C PRO A 258 -11.85 -2.31 12.55
N ILE A 259 -11.30 -1.29 11.90
CA ILE A 259 -10.41 -1.42 10.75
C ILE A 259 -8.96 -1.22 11.23
N PRO A 260 -8.06 -2.18 10.98
CA PRO A 260 -6.65 -2.04 11.32
C PRO A 260 -5.97 -0.99 10.44
N VAL A 261 -5.02 -0.28 11.03
CA VAL A 261 -4.20 0.76 10.40
C VAL A 261 -2.73 0.55 10.78
N ASP A 262 -1.85 0.65 9.78
CA ASP A 262 -0.40 0.54 9.95
C ASP A 262 0.31 1.79 9.45
N GLN A 263 1.34 2.26 10.18
CA GLN A 263 2.24 3.33 9.75
C GLN A 263 3.61 3.19 10.43
N ASN A 264 4.69 3.35 9.65
CA ASN A 264 6.02 2.85 10.01
C ASN A 264 7.06 3.96 10.23
N GLY A 265 6.62 5.11 10.75
CA GLY A 265 7.49 6.25 10.96
C GLY A 265 7.86 6.90 9.63
N LYS A 266 9.16 7.04 9.35
CA LYS A 266 9.70 7.59 8.10
C LYS A 266 11.08 7.06 7.77
N HIS A 267 11.59 7.44 6.60
CA HIS A 267 12.92 7.10 6.08
C HIS A 267 13.12 5.59 5.87
N ALA A 268 12.02 4.83 5.92
CA ALA A 268 11.98 3.38 5.90
C ALA A 268 12.99 2.72 6.87
N ILE A 269 13.16 3.34 8.04
CA ILE A 269 13.94 2.75 9.16
C ILE A 269 13.24 1.47 9.64
N PHE A 270 11.91 1.51 9.68
CA PHE A 270 11.04 0.38 9.96
C PHE A 270 10.26 0.00 8.69
N VAL A 271 9.92 -1.27 8.58
CA VAL A 271 9.04 -1.82 7.54
C VAL A 271 7.97 -2.62 8.25
N GLY A 272 6.71 -2.27 8.06
CA GLY A 272 5.59 -2.97 8.64
C GLY A 272 5.49 -4.37 8.02
N LYS A 273 5.20 -5.38 8.84
CA LYS A 273 4.93 -6.74 8.37
C LYS A 273 3.64 -7.25 9.01
N MET A 274 2.62 -7.42 8.19
CA MET A 274 1.33 -7.96 8.57
C MET A 274 1.14 -9.35 7.97
N ILE A 275 0.51 -10.24 8.72
CA ILE A 275 0.16 -11.58 8.30
C ILE A 275 -1.35 -11.72 8.46
N VAL A 276 -2.05 -11.90 7.35
CA VAL A 276 -3.51 -12.03 7.30
C VAL A 276 -3.87 -13.47 6.98
N ASP A 277 -4.61 -14.09 7.87
CA ASP A 277 -5.06 -15.47 7.75
C ASP A 277 -6.50 -15.54 7.26
N PHE A 278 -6.72 -16.28 6.17
CA PHE A 278 -8.04 -16.50 5.55
C PHE A 278 -8.53 -17.91 5.86
N LYS A 279 -9.76 -17.99 6.38
CA LYS A 279 -10.43 -19.24 6.77
C LYS A 279 -11.14 -19.93 5.61
#